data_AF-A0ABD7HWG9-F1
#
_entry.id   AF-A0ABD7HWG9-F1
#
_cell.length_a   1.000
_cell.length_b   1.000
_cell.length_c   1.000
_cell.angle_alpha   90.00
_cell.angle_beta   90.00
_cell.angle_gamma   90.00
#
_symmetry.space_group_name_H-M   'P 1'
#
loop_
_entity.id
_entity.type
_entity.pdbx_description
1 polymer ?
#
loop_
_entity_poly.entity_id
_entity_poly.type
_entity_poly.pdbx_seq_one_letter_code
_entity_poly.pdbx_strand_id
1 'polypeptide(L)'
;MTVRMLPVSALVIAAAVLAGCSPRPSSDGDGDGGSPDAQVTTVPEVNNGPGKGFKLGDCGGMTDAEVNAAVGVPGLKRDVDSLLGCRWSTGPGTGDTSISLYWYRGSSAQKEASVARNLGHTVEAVTTKSYPGYRVSNVGLCELSAGSGPDFLHWSLQSSAVKNDPCKAVETLMDSLLGKVGKQ
;
A
#
# COMPACT_ATOMS: atom_id res chain seq x y z
N MET A 1 -42.92 2.27 -33.97
CA MET A 1 -44.07 2.36 -33.04
C MET A 1 -44.61 0.96 -32.79
N THR A 2 -44.38 0.39 -31.60
CA THR A 2 -45.42 -0.29 -30.79
C THR A 2 -44.80 -0.73 -29.47
N VAL A 3 -45.18 -0.01 -28.42
CA VAL A 3 -44.87 -0.28 -27.01
C VAL A 3 -45.83 -1.36 -26.53
N ARG A 4 -45.35 -2.35 -25.79
CA ARG A 4 -46.22 -3.24 -24.99
C ARG A 4 -46.01 -2.96 -23.51
N MET A 5 -46.95 -2.20 -22.95
CA MET A 5 -47.18 -2.02 -21.51
C MET A 5 -47.96 -3.21 -20.96
N LEU A 6 -47.60 -3.68 -19.77
CA LEU A 6 -48.47 -4.44 -18.86
C LEU A 6 -48.27 -3.94 -17.42
N PRO A 7 -49.30 -4.04 -16.55
CA PRO A 7 -49.68 -2.99 -15.61
C PRO A 7 -49.17 -3.13 -14.16
N VAL A 8 -49.21 -1.97 -13.50
CA VAL A 8 -48.91 -1.59 -12.11
C VAL A 8 -49.85 -2.24 -11.08
N SER A 9 -49.32 -2.63 -9.92
CA SER A 9 -49.85 -2.37 -8.56
C SER A 9 -49.06 -3.17 -7.51
N ALA A 10 -48.81 -2.76 -6.26
CA ALA A 10 -48.84 -1.49 -5.54
C ALA A 10 -48.30 -1.78 -4.12
N LEU A 11 -47.59 -0.81 -3.52
CA LEU A 11 -47.33 -0.54 -2.08
C LEU A 11 -46.77 -1.65 -1.16
N VAL A 12 -45.72 -1.31 -0.39
CA VAL A 12 -45.81 -0.94 1.04
C VAL A 12 -44.58 -0.07 1.41
N ILE A 13 -44.83 1.14 1.92
CA ILE A 13 -43.85 2.02 2.57
C ILE A 13 -43.87 1.69 4.07
N ALA A 14 -42.72 1.38 4.66
CA ALA A 14 -42.55 1.35 6.11
C ALA A 14 -41.31 2.17 6.48
N ALA A 15 -41.56 3.37 7.03
CA ALA A 15 -40.56 4.16 7.73
C ALA A 15 -40.44 3.65 9.17
N ALA A 16 -39.21 3.35 9.62
CA ALA A 16 -38.91 3.08 11.03
C ALA A 16 -37.84 4.06 11.52
N VAL A 17 -38.15 4.64 12.68
CA VAL A 17 -37.49 5.78 13.32
C VAL A 17 -36.43 5.28 14.31
N LEU A 18 -35.31 6.01 14.37
CA LEU A 18 -34.28 6.14 15.43
C LEU A 18 -34.25 5.13 16.59
N ALA A 19 -33.09 4.49 16.77
CA ALA A 19 -32.56 4.15 18.09
C ALA A 19 -31.03 4.35 18.07
N GLY A 20 -30.57 5.40 18.75
CA GLY A 20 -29.16 5.58 19.08
C GLY A 20 -28.80 4.73 20.29
N CYS A 21 -27.63 4.09 20.23
CA CYS A 21 -27.00 3.45 21.38
C CYS A 21 -25.56 3.97 21.51
N SER A 22 -25.36 4.87 22.47
CA SER A 22 -24.05 5.20 23.03
C SER A 22 -23.69 4.20 24.12
N PRO A 23 -22.44 3.72 24.21
CA PRO A 23 -21.89 3.24 25.48
C PRO A 23 -21.02 4.34 26.13
N ARG A 24 -21.30 4.59 27.42
CA ARG A 24 -20.52 5.42 28.36
C ARG A 24 -19.24 4.69 28.81
N PRO A 25 -18.25 5.41 29.37
CA PRO A 25 -16.96 4.85 29.78
C PRO A 25 -17.06 4.15 31.15
N SER A 26 -16.23 3.13 31.35
CA SER A 26 -15.94 2.54 32.66
C SER A 26 -14.43 2.49 32.85
N SER A 27 -13.97 3.13 33.92
CA SER A 27 -12.58 3.22 34.33
C SER A 27 -12.15 2.06 35.26
N ASP A 28 -10.83 1.85 35.28
CA ASP A 28 -9.96 1.39 36.36
C ASP A 28 -9.86 -0.10 36.74
N GLY A 29 -8.61 -0.59 36.76
CA GLY A 29 -8.20 -1.74 37.59
C GLY A 29 -6.99 -2.53 37.08
N ASP A 30 -5.84 -2.31 37.70
CA ASP A 30 -4.49 -2.83 37.40
C ASP A 30 -4.30 -4.35 37.38
N GLY A 31 -3.34 -4.80 36.56
CA GLY A 31 -2.77 -6.15 36.58
C GLY A 31 -1.42 -6.18 35.85
N ASP A 32 -0.36 -5.88 36.58
CA ASP A 32 1.04 -6.02 36.16
C ASP A 32 1.36 -7.48 35.78
N GLY A 33 1.96 -7.65 34.62
CA GLY A 33 2.25 -8.92 33.99
C GLY A 33 3.24 -8.70 32.85
N GLY A 34 4.45 -8.26 33.21
CA GLY A 34 5.57 -8.09 32.30
C GLY A 34 5.84 -9.34 31.48
N SER A 35 5.34 -9.35 30.25
CA SER A 35 5.88 -10.15 29.14
C SER A 35 6.94 -9.29 28.45
N PRO A 36 8.06 -9.87 27.99
CA PRO A 36 9.07 -9.09 27.27
C PRO A 36 8.39 -8.45 26.06
N ASP A 37 8.33 -7.13 26.08
CA ASP A 37 7.78 -6.26 25.06
C ASP A 37 8.47 -6.61 23.74
N ALA A 38 7.87 -7.52 22.97
CA ALA A 38 8.16 -7.66 21.56
C ALA A 38 7.70 -6.33 20.98
N GLN A 39 8.61 -5.37 20.91
CA GLN A 39 8.32 -4.01 20.48
C GLN A 39 7.54 -4.09 19.18
N VAL A 40 6.23 -3.87 19.27
CA VAL A 40 5.40 -3.72 18.09
C VAL A 40 5.81 -2.38 17.54
N THR A 41 6.81 -2.36 16.66
CA THR A 41 7.29 -1.13 16.04
C THR A 41 6.13 -0.57 15.22
N THR A 42 5.48 0.45 15.77
CA THR A 42 4.38 1.13 15.11
C THR A 42 4.94 2.00 14.01
N VAL A 43 4.27 2.01 12.86
CA VAL A 43 4.63 2.92 11.76
C VAL A 43 4.24 4.32 12.21
N PRO A 44 5.17 5.30 12.23
CA PRO A 44 4.84 6.65 12.65
C PRO A 44 3.74 7.24 11.77
N GLU A 45 2.74 7.86 12.39
CA GLU A 45 1.71 8.59 11.68
C GLU A 45 2.29 9.91 11.17
N VAL A 46 2.22 10.16 9.85
CA VAL A 46 2.68 11.41 9.26
C VAL A 46 1.49 12.35 9.11
N ASN A 47 0.95 12.84 10.22
CA ASN A 47 -0.19 13.74 10.16
C ASN A 47 0.18 15.17 9.74
N ASN A 48 1.44 15.61 9.93
CA ASN A 48 1.91 16.97 9.60
C ASN A 48 3.45 17.08 9.36
N GLY A 49 4.12 16.03 8.86
CA GLY A 49 5.57 16.05 8.51
C GLY A 49 5.86 16.61 7.10
N PRO A 50 7.13 16.88 6.72
CA PRO A 50 7.48 17.83 5.65
C PRO A 50 7.01 17.36 4.25
N GLY A 51 5.85 17.86 3.81
CA GLY A 51 5.40 17.73 2.43
C GLY A 51 3.88 17.82 2.28
N LYS A 52 3.41 18.52 1.24
CA LYS A 52 1.97 18.56 0.84
C LYS A 52 1.52 17.25 0.15
N GLY A 53 2.07 16.10 0.56
CA GLY A 53 2.03 14.84 -0.20
C GLY A 53 3.18 14.73 -1.22
N PHE A 54 3.18 13.64 -2.00
CA PHE A 54 4.12 13.44 -3.11
C PHE A 54 3.65 14.18 -4.37
N LYS A 55 4.57 14.44 -5.30
CA LYS A 55 4.26 14.81 -6.67
C LYS A 55 4.85 13.76 -7.59
N LEU A 56 4.03 12.75 -7.91
CA LEU A 56 4.44 11.70 -8.83
C LEU A 56 4.13 12.17 -10.26
N GLY A 57 5.18 12.46 -11.04
CA GLY A 57 5.07 12.50 -12.50
C GLY A 57 4.95 11.07 -13.07
N ASP A 58 5.05 10.91 -14.39
CA ASP A 58 4.96 9.60 -15.04
C ASP A 58 5.88 8.55 -14.38
N CYS A 59 5.29 7.55 -13.73
CA CYS A 59 5.97 6.53 -12.93
C CYS A 59 7.03 7.05 -11.93
N GLY A 60 6.93 8.30 -11.45
CA GLY A 60 7.96 8.92 -10.62
C GLY A 60 9.32 9.10 -11.31
N GLY A 61 9.34 9.15 -12.65
CA GLY A 61 10.56 9.21 -13.45
C GLY A 61 11.31 7.89 -13.52
N MET A 62 10.64 6.75 -13.25
CA MET A 62 11.24 5.42 -13.41
C MET A 62 11.32 5.01 -14.88
N THR A 63 12.51 4.60 -15.28
CA THR A 63 12.75 3.99 -16.59
C THR A 63 12.65 2.48 -16.50
N ASP A 64 12.28 1.84 -17.60
CA ASP A 64 12.23 0.38 -17.68
C ASP A 64 13.62 -0.24 -17.44
N ALA A 65 14.69 0.44 -17.85
CA ALA A 65 16.07 -0.01 -17.63
C ALA A 65 16.44 -0.06 -16.15
N GLU A 66 16.04 0.95 -15.36
CA GLU A 66 16.27 0.97 -13.91
C GLU A 66 15.53 -0.16 -13.20
N VAL A 67 14.24 -0.36 -13.55
CA VAL A 67 13.43 -1.44 -12.97
C VAL A 67 13.99 -2.80 -13.33
N ASN A 68 14.34 -3.02 -14.60
CA ASN A 68 14.93 -4.26 -15.06
C ASN A 68 16.28 -4.56 -14.39
N ALA A 69 17.13 -3.54 -14.21
CA ALA A 69 18.41 -3.69 -13.55
C ALA A 69 18.26 -4.04 -12.06
N ALA A 70 17.30 -3.42 -11.37
CA ALA A 70 17.05 -3.69 -9.95
C ALA A 70 16.46 -5.08 -9.70
N VAL A 71 15.47 -5.49 -10.52
CA VAL A 71 14.80 -6.79 -10.35
C VAL A 71 15.64 -7.94 -10.90
N GLY A 72 16.40 -7.72 -11.98
CA GLY A 72 17.29 -8.71 -12.57
C GLY A 72 16.57 -9.89 -13.25
N VAL A 73 15.25 -9.80 -13.43
CA VAL A 73 14.45 -10.81 -14.14
C VAL A 73 14.26 -10.37 -15.60
N PRO A 74 14.70 -11.17 -16.59
CA PRO A 74 14.52 -10.82 -18.00
C PRO A 74 13.05 -10.87 -18.40
N GLY A 75 12.67 -10.05 -19.38
CA GLY A 75 11.33 -10.06 -19.97
C GLY A 75 10.28 -9.21 -19.25
N LEU A 76 10.66 -8.50 -18.18
CA LEU A 76 9.83 -7.48 -17.57
C LEU A 76 9.54 -6.35 -18.56
N LYS A 77 8.24 -6.12 -18.81
CA LYS A 77 7.74 -5.04 -19.68
C LYS A 77 6.70 -4.24 -18.93
N ARG A 78 6.68 -2.93 -19.16
CA ARG A 78 5.65 -2.05 -18.60
C ARG A 78 4.30 -2.40 -19.22
N ASP A 79 3.36 -2.86 -18.41
CA ASP A 79 2.01 -3.26 -18.83
C ASP A 79 0.91 -2.37 -18.22
N VAL A 80 1.24 -1.59 -17.19
CA VAL A 80 0.43 -0.49 -16.67
C VAL A 80 1.26 0.79 -16.66
N ASP A 81 0.71 1.85 -17.24
CA ASP A 81 1.25 3.20 -17.21
C ASP A 81 0.08 4.18 -16.96
N SER A 82 0.05 4.79 -15.79
CA SER A 82 -1.03 5.67 -15.37
C SER A 82 -0.54 6.75 -14.43
N LEU A 83 -1.36 7.79 -14.26
CA LEU A 83 -1.09 8.88 -13.32
C LEU A 83 -0.97 8.43 -11.85
N LEU A 84 -1.50 7.24 -11.51
CA LEU A 84 -1.48 6.72 -10.15
C LEU A 84 -0.33 5.75 -9.89
N GLY A 85 0.34 5.28 -10.94
CA GLY A 85 1.34 4.25 -10.82
C GLY A 85 1.55 3.43 -12.07
N CYS A 86 2.54 2.56 -11.99
CA CYS A 86 3.04 1.76 -13.09
C CYS A 86 3.32 0.34 -12.64
N ARG A 87 3.25 -0.59 -13.58
CA ARG A 87 3.54 -2.00 -13.37
C ARG A 87 4.40 -2.52 -14.50
N TRP A 88 5.36 -3.35 -14.13
CA TRP A 88 6.15 -4.16 -15.03
C TRP A 88 5.89 -5.63 -14.73
N SER A 89 5.71 -6.42 -15.79
CA SER A 89 5.35 -7.83 -15.69
C SER A 89 6.05 -8.64 -16.77
N THR A 90 6.35 -9.90 -16.47
CA THR A 90 6.75 -10.90 -17.49
C THR A 90 5.56 -11.41 -18.32
N GLY A 91 4.34 -11.00 -17.96
CA GLY A 91 3.10 -11.56 -18.49
C GLY A 91 2.67 -12.82 -17.73
N PRO A 92 1.52 -13.43 -18.09
CA PRO A 92 1.00 -14.63 -17.45
C PRO A 92 1.80 -15.90 -17.80
N GLY A 93 2.00 -16.80 -16.84
CA GLY A 93 2.82 -18.01 -17.00
C GLY A 93 3.30 -18.65 -15.68
N THR A 94 4.08 -19.73 -15.80
CA THR A 94 4.77 -20.31 -14.65
C THR A 94 6.03 -19.49 -14.36
N GLY A 95 6.18 -18.99 -13.14
CA GLY A 95 7.35 -18.17 -12.79
C GLY A 95 7.12 -16.66 -12.88
N ASP A 96 5.86 -16.21 -13.01
CA ASP A 96 5.55 -14.81 -13.25
C ASP A 96 6.19 -13.88 -12.23
N THR A 97 6.70 -12.78 -12.76
CA THR A 97 7.26 -11.70 -11.97
C THR A 97 6.52 -10.42 -12.30
N SER A 98 6.03 -9.74 -11.27
CA SER A 98 5.45 -8.41 -11.39
C SER A 98 6.01 -7.49 -10.33
N ILE A 99 6.37 -6.28 -10.75
CA ILE A 99 6.71 -5.20 -9.85
C ILE A 99 5.86 -3.98 -10.15
N SER A 100 5.34 -3.34 -9.12
CA SER A 100 4.47 -2.18 -9.27
C SER A 100 4.89 -1.04 -8.34
N LEU A 101 4.77 0.18 -8.85
CA LEU A 101 4.84 1.41 -8.10
C LEU A 101 3.46 2.05 -8.11
N TYR A 102 2.90 2.33 -6.94
CA TYR A 102 1.67 3.09 -6.81
C TYR A 102 1.82 4.24 -5.81
N TRP A 103 1.10 5.33 -6.09
CA TRP A 103 0.93 6.47 -5.20
C TRP A 103 -0.49 6.47 -4.65
N TYR A 104 -0.59 6.27 -3.33
CA TYR A 104 -1.84 6.28 -2.60
C TYR A 104 -2.06 7.64 -1.97
N ARG A 105 -3.15 8.31 -2.36
CA ARG A 105 -3.50 9.65 -1.90
C ARG A 105 -4.58 9.61 -0.84
N GLY A 106 -4.39 10.34 0.26
CA GLY A 106 -5.40 10.40 1.34
C GLY A 106 -5.52 9.13 2.19
N SER A 107 -4.53 8.24 2.13
CA SER A 107 -4.39 7.11 3.04
C SER A 107 -2.96 7.09 3.56
N SER A 108 -2.74 7.09 4.87
CA SER A 108 -1.39 7.07 5.43
C SER A 108 -0.77 5.68 5.37
N ALA A 109 0.56 5.60 5.28
CA ALA A 109 1.28 4.33 5.34
C ALA A 109 0.98 3.53 6.62
N GLN A 110 0.75 4.22 7.75
CA GLN A 110 0.37 3.58 9.01
C GLN A 110 -1.01 2.90 8.94
N LYS A 111 -1.99 3.55 8.28
CA LYS A 111 -3.31 2.96 8.09
C LYS A 111 -3.21 1.68 7.26
N GLU A 112 -2.45 1.72 6.17
CA GLU A 112 -2.25 0.54 5.32
C GLU A 112 -1.47 -0.57 6.04
N ALA A 113 -0.43 -0.22 6.81
CA ALA A 113 0.27 -1.17 7.67
C ALA A 113 -0.66 -1.89 8.65
N SER A 114 -1.65 -1.18 9.21
CA SER A 114 -2.66 -1.79 10.10
C SER A 114 -3.57 -2.75 9.34
N VAL A 115 -3.97 -2.41 8.12
CA VAL A 115 -4.74 -3.32 7.24
C VAL A 115 -3.93 -4.58 6.93
N ALA A 116 -2.66 -4.44 6.54
CA ALA A 116 -1.79 -5.58 6.25
C ALA A 116 -1.62 -6.52 7.47
N ARG A 117 -1.43 -5.96 8.68
CA ARG A 117 -1.40 -6.76 9.93
C ARG A 117 -2.71 -7.51 10.16
N ASN A 118 -3.85 -6.85 9.94
CA ASN A 118 -5.17 -7.48 10.11
C ASN A 118 -5.43 -8.60 9.09
N LEU A 119 -4.76 -8.57 7.94
CA LEU A 119 -4.75 -9.64 6.95
C LEU A 119 -3.75 -10.76 7.27
N GLY A 120 -3.01 -10.64 8.38
CA GLY A 120 -2.06 -11.65 8.86
C GLY A 120 -0.64 -11.49 8.32
N HIS A 121 -0.32 -10.38 7.63
CA HIS A 121 1.05 -10.11 7.20
C HIS A 121 1.94 -9.73 8.39
N THR A 122 3.19 -10.21 8.38
CA THR A 122 4.24 -9.65 9.24
C THR A 122 4.66 -8.30 8.68
N VAL A 123 4.37 -7.24 9.43
CA VAL A 123 4.65 -5.85 9.04
C VAL A 123 5.74 -5.28 9.92
N GLU A 124 6.81 -4.84 9.29
CA GLU A 124 7.93 -4.15 9.93
C GLU A 124 7.83 -2.64 9.67
N ALA A 125 7.94 -1.82 10.70
CA ALA A 125 8.07 -0.38 10.50
C ALA A 125 9.50 -0.04 10.06
N VAL A 126 9.63 0.77 9.00
CA VAL A 126 10.91 1.14 8.40
C VAL A 126 10.94 2.64 8.10
N THR A 127 12.12 3.18 7.85
CA THR A 127 12.29 4.57 7.41
C THR A 127 13.34 4.63 6.30
N THR A 128 12.96 5.19 5.15
CA THR A 128 13.85 5.35 3.99
C THR A 128 14.04 6.84 3.70
N LYS A 129 15.28 7.35 3.72
CA LYS A 129 15.60 8.78 3.50
C LYS A 129 14.70 9.77 4.27
N SER A 130 14.39 9.46 5.54
CA SER A 130 13.48 10.22 6.41
C SER A 130 11.98 10.08 6.14
N TYR A 131 11.57 9.26 5.16
CA TYR A 131 10.17 8.91 4.94
C TYR A 131 9.82 7.66 5.76
N PRO A 132 8.98 7.76 6.79
CA PRO A 132 8.53 6.59 7.55
C PRO A 132 7.58 5.75 6.68
N GLY A 133 7.61 4.45 6.88
CA GLY A 133 6.76 3.53 6.15
C GLY A 133 6.77 2.15 6.79
N TYR A 134 6.42 1.15 5.99
CA TYR A 134 6.39 -0.24 6.40
C TYR A 134 6.94 -1.15 5.31
N ARG A 135 7.39 -2.32 5.74
CA ARG A 135 7.84 -3.42 4.90
C ARG A 135 7.02 -4.67 5.21
N VAL A 136 6.60 -5.38 4.17
CA VAL A 136 6.09 -6.75 4.23
C VAL A 136 7.00 -7.61 3.37
N SER A 137 7.48 -8.73 3.91
CA SER A 137 8.36 -9.63 3.18
C SER A 137 8.01 -11.08 3.46
N ASN A 138 7.95 -11.88 2.40
CA ASN A 138 7.86 -13.34 2.48
C ASN A 138 8.58 -13.97 1.26
N VAL A 139 8.48 -15.28 1.10
CA VAL A 139 9.12 -15.98 -0.03
C VAL A 139 8.52 -15.50 -1.35
N GLY A 140 9.29 -14.70 -2.09
CA GLY A 140 8.90 -14.18 -3.40
C GLY A 140 7.99 -12.96 -3.36
N LEU A 141 7.75 -12.34 -2.20
CA LEU A 141 7.07 -11.05 -2.07
C LEU A 141 7.94 -10.08 -1.29
N CYS A 142 8.06 -8.85 -1.79
CA CYS A 142 8.42 -7.73 -0.95
C CYS A 142 7.57 -6.52 -1.27
N GLU A 143 7.08 -5.88 -0.21
CA GLU A 143 6.37 -4.62 -0.27
C GLU A 143 7.07 -3.61 0.62
N LEU A 144 7.21 -2.38 0.12
CA LEU A 144 7.86 -1.29 0.84
C LEU A 144 7.11 0.01 0.59
N SER A 145 6.79 0.72 1.67
CA SER A 145 6.19 2.04 1.59
C SER A 145 7.10 3.16 2.08
N ALA A 146 6.82 4.36 1.60
CA ALA A 146 7.39 5.62 2.08
C ALA A 146 6.27 6.66 2.17
N GLY A 147 5.97 7.12 3.38
CA GLY A 147 4.88 8.04 3.69
C GLY A 147 5.32 9.51 3.71
N SER A 148 4.45 10.39 3.23
CA SER A 148 4.60 11.85 3.30
C SER A 148 3.24 12.50 3.48
N GLY A 149 2.97 13.05 4.67
CA GLY A 149 1.66 13.59 5.00
C GLY A 149 0.57 12.51 4.88
N PRO A 150 -0.57 12.81 4.23
CA PRO A 150 -1.67 11.86 4.08
C PRO A 150 -1.45 10.83 2.96
N ASP A 151 -0.29 10.84 2.30
CA ASP A 151 -0.01 10.01 1.13
C ASP A 151 1.14 9.02 1.41
N PHE A 152 1.21 7.94 0.62
CA PHE A 152 2.40 7.11 0.55
C PHE A 152 2.69 6.61 -0.86
N LEU A 153 3.97 6.34 -1.11
CA LEU A 153 4.44 5.57 -2.25
C LEU A 153 4.60 4.12 -1.85
N HIS A 154 4.27 3.21 -2.75
CA HIS A 154 4.30 1.78 -2.48
C HIS A 154 4.95 1.05 -3.64
N TRP A 155 5.99 0.29 -3.34
CA TRP A 155 6.53 -0.72 -4.23
C TRP A 155 6.04 -2.09 -3.78
N SER A 156 5.58 -2.93 -4.72
CA SER A 156 5.26 -4.33 -4.46
C SER A 156 5.86 -5.19 -5.57
N LEU A 157 6.78 -6.08 -5.20
CA LEU A 157 7.41 -7.07 -6.06
C LEU A 157 6.89 -8.45 -5.68
N GLN A 158 6.28 -9.14 -6.63
CA GLN A 158 5.95 -10.55 -6.54
C GLN A 158 6.74 -11.32 -7.60
N SER A 159 7.52 -12.31 -7.19
CA SER A 159 8.30 -13.15 -8.10
C SER A 159 8.56 -14.52 -7.49
N SER A 160 8.20 -15.56 -8.23
CA SER A 160 8.64 -16.93 -7.93
C SER A 160 10.00 -17.26 -8.58
N ALA A 161 10.50 -16.40 -9.47
CA ALA A 161 11.79 -16.55 -10.14
C ALA A 161 12.97 -16.00 -9.33
N VAL A 162 12.72 -15.05 -8.43
CA VAL A 162 13.73 -14.47 -7.54
C VAL A 162 14.10 -15.50 -6.47
N LYS A 163 15.31 -16.08 -6.60
CA LYS A 163 15.88 -17.01 -5.61
C LYS A 163 16.45 -16.33 -4.36
N ASN A 164 16.65 -15.01 -4.41
CA ASN A 164 17.24 -14.19 -3.34
C ASN A 164 16.16 -13.38 -2.59
N ASP A 165 16.59 -12.49 -1.68
CA ASP A 165 15.71 -11.54 -1.00
C ASP A 165 15.05 -10.55 -1.99
N PRO A 166 13.72 -10.62 -2.21
CA PRO A 166 13.01 -9.70 -3.10
C PRO A 166 13.07 -8.25 -2.61
N CYS A 167 13.34 -8.02 -1.33
CA CYS A 167 13.39 -6.67 -0.78
C CYS A 167 14.57 -5.85 -1.25
N LYS A 168 15.69 -6.48 -1.64
CA LYS A 168 16.85 -5.72 -2.15
C LYS A 168 16.51 -4.89 -3.40
N ALA A 169 15.74 -5.47 -4.33
CA ALA A 169 15.31 -4.78 -5.54
C ALA A 169 14.36 -3.62 -5.19
N VAL A 170 13.40 -3.89 -4.30
CA VAL A 170 12.40 -2.93 -3.84
C VAL A 170 13.04 -1.76 -3.09
N GLU A 171 13.99 -2.02 -2.20
CA GLU A 171 14.74 -1.01 -1.46
C GLU A 171 15.57 -0.12 -2.40
N THR A 172 16.25 -0.73 -3.38
CA THR A 172 17.01 0.01 -4.40
C THR A 172 16.09 0.95 -5.20
N LEU A 173 14.91 0.47 -5.59
CA LEU A 173 13.93 1.25 -6.34
C LEU A 173 13.28 2.34 -5.50
N MET A 174 12.99 2.07 -4.22
CA MET A 174 12.48 3.09 -3.30
C MET A 174 13.52 4.19 -3.07
N ASP A 175 14.79 3.84 -2.90
CA ASP A 175 15.89 4.80 -2.77
C ASP A 175 15.96 5.71 -4.01
N SER A 176 16.00 5.12 -5.20
CA SER A 176 16.01 5.85 -6.48
C SER A 176 14.78 6.74 -6.61
N LEU A 177 13.59 6.21 -6.30
CA LEU A 177 12.33 6.93 -6.36
C LEU A 177 12.36 8.18 -5.49
N LEU A 178 12.69 8.05 -4.21
CA LEU A 178 12.73 9.18 -3.27
C LEU A 178 13.81 10.21 -3.66
N GLY A 179 14.86 9.79 -4.37
CA GLY A 179 15.84 10.71 -4.96
C GLY A 179 15.24 11.58 -6.08
N LYS A 180 14.24 11.08 -6.79
CA LYS A 180 13.51 11.78 -7.86
C LYS A 180 12.29 12.54 -7.33
N VAL A 181 11.60 11.98 -6.33
CA VAL A 181 10.33 12.47 -5.78
C VAL A 181 10.53 12.99 -4.36
N GLY A 182 11.22 14.13 -4.24
CA GLY A 182 11.58 14.61 -2.89
C GLY A 182 12.15 16.02 -2.81
N LYS A 183 12.10 16.81 -3.89
CA LYS A 183 12.57 18.19 -3.87
C LYS A 183 11.42 19.15 -4.17
N GLN A 184 10.72 19.59 -3.12
CA GLN A 184 10.08 20.91 -3.06
C GLN A 184 10.20 21.47 -1.65
#